data_AF-A0A4Q3L1T0-F1
#
_entry.id   AF-A0A4Q3L1T0-F1
#
_cell.length_a   1.000
_cell.length_b   1.000
_cell.length_c   1.000
_cell.angle_alpha   90.00
_cell.angle_beta   90.00
_cell.angle_gamma   90.00
#
_symmetry.space_group_name_H-M   'P 1'
#
loop_
_entity.id
_entity.type
_entity.pdbx_description
1 polymer ?
#
loop_
_entity_poly.entity_id
_entity_poly.type
_entity_poly.pdbx_seq_one_letter_code
_entity_poly.pdbx_strand_id
1 'polypeptide(L)'
;MHDADRGCADEHSGLQRACNRGVLPVVGHMAQQCRMRFARVSPGRLLQRCAAGHVFEMHGGRDTPRRERALSVAPPLRLRSVPPAWLAAPVVYVAPILGECGPALVRALRSRVVVVGAQGWLRRRDSDDWVTFAESAAFARPPHNVTALIMSEADHPDALGAAAALGDRGHLVVLTQGRRGGIIFAPGQAPQRYAASIAAEVDPTGAGDCFGMIFALGLACNKALPEAASLAAAAAARVVEGPELGRLGAADVVLHLAG
;
A
#
# COMPACT_ATOMS: atom_id res chain seq x y z
N MET A 1 -26.82 -41.11 4.33
CA MET A 1 -25.41 -40.69 4.33
C MET A 1 -25.35 -39.45 3.45
N HIS A 2 -25.53 -38.28 4.05
CA HIS A 2 -25.67 -36.99 3.38
C HIS A 2 -24.99 -35.94 4.27
N ASP A 3 -24.56 -34.86 3.64
CA ASP A 3 -23.90 -33.66 4.17
C ASP A 3 -22.40 -33.75 4.48
N ALA A 4 -21.62 -33.41 3.45
CA ALA A 4 -20.32 -32.76 3.58
C ALA A 4 -20.02 -31.92 2.33
N ASP A 5 -20.88 -30.95 1.98
CA ASP A 5 -20.57 -30.04 0.85
C ASP A 5 -21.20 -28.63 0.91
N ARG A 6 -21.64 -28.17 2.09
CA ARG A 6 -22.26 -26.84 2.26
C ARG A 6 -21.43 -25.82 3.03
N GLY A 7 -20.14 -26.05 3.22
CA GLY A 7 -19.28 -25.20 4.07
C GLY A 7 -18.44 -24.13 3.39
N CYS A 8 -18.19 -24.23 2.07
CA CYS A 8 -17.19 -23.39 1.39
C CYS A 8 -17.80 -22.32 0.45
N ALA A 9 -19.08 -22.46 0.07
CA ALA A 9 -19.74 -21.54 -0.86
C ALA A 9 -20.30 -20.26 -0.20
N ASP A 10 -20.51 -20.26 1.12
CA ASP A 10 -21.17 -19.14 1.81
C ASP A 10 -20.22 -17.98 2.15
N GLU A 11 -18.93 -18.23 2.40
CA GLU A 11 -17.95 -17.15 2.67
C GLU A 11 -17.57 -16.39 1.38
N HIS A 12 -17.40 -17.08 0.26
CA HIS A 12 -17.13 -16.47 -1.05
C HIS A 12 -18.30 -15.61 -1.53
N SER A 13 -19.53 -16.08 -1.36
CA SER A 13 -20.73 -15.34 -1.77
C SER A 13 -21.02 -14.13 -0.87
N GLY A 14 -20.60 -14.15 0.40
CA GLY A 14 -20.72 -13.02 1.33
C GLY A 14 -19.83 -11.83 0.97
N LEU A 15 -18.56 -12.08 0.60
CA LEU A 15 -17.61 -11.04 0.21
C LEU A 15 -17.95 -10.40 -1.14
N GLN A 16 -18.40 -11.21 -2.11
CA GLN A 16 -18.83 -10.71 -3.42
C GLN A 16 -20.07 -9.84 -3.28
N ARG A 17 -20.98 -10.19 -2.36
CA ARG A 17 -22.12 -9.36 -1.95
C ARG A 17 -21.71 -8.10 -1.17
N ALA A 18 -20.61 -8.13 -0.40
CA ALA A 18 -20.06 -6.98 0.32
C ALA A 18 -19.28 -6.01 -0.59
N CYS A 19 -18.54 -6.51 -1.60
CA CYS A 19 -17.95 -5.70 -2.68
C CYS A 19 -19.07 -5.02 -3.49
N ASN A 20 -20.13 -5.76 -3.88
CA ASN A 20 -21.29 -5.20 -4.61
C ASN A 20 -22.12 -4.20 -3.79
N ARG A 21 -21.92 -4.10 -2.46
CA ARG A 21 -22.59 -3.13 -1.57
C ARG A 21 -21.64 -2.06 -1.02
N GLY A 22 -20.35 -2.06 -1.39
CA GLY A 22 -19.38 -1.04 -0.96
C GLY A 22 -18.98 -1.05 0.51
N VAL A 23 -19.06 -2.20 1.22
CA VAL A 23 -18.88 -2.28 2.70
C VAL A 23 -17.70 -3.17 3.11
N LEU A 24 -16.53 -3.04 2.48
CA LEU A 24 -15.32 -3.67 3.02
C LEU A 24 -14.62 -2.69 4.00
N PRO A 25 -14.47 -3.05 5.29
CA PRO A 25 -13.69 -2.23 6.22
C PRO A 25 -12.21 -2.37 5.87
N VAL A 26 -11.65 -1.28 5.36
CA VAL A 26 -10.23 -1.19 5.02
C VAL A 26 -9.49 -0.52 6.17
N VAL A 27 -8.57 -1.25 6.78
CA VAL A 27 -7.66 -0.70 7.79
C VAL A 27 -6.34 -0.37 7.10
N GLY A 28 -6.09 0.94 6.93
CA GLY A 28 -4.79 1.46 6.47
C GLY A 28 -4.16 2.27 7.60
N HIS A 29 -2.88 2.04 7.87
CA HIS A 29 -2.08 2.95 8.67
C HIS A 29 -1.42 3.97 7.72
N MET A 30 -1.93 5.21 7.69
CA MET A 30 -1.21 6.33 7.11
C MET A 30 -0.31 6.94 8.18
N ALA A 31 0.99 6.71 8.07
CA ALA A 31 1.96 7.47 8.83
C ALA A 31 2.06 8.89 8.19
N GLN A 32 1.31 9.84 8.75
CA GLN A 32 1.78 11.23 8.90
C GLN A 32 2.11 12.18 7.73
N GLN A 33 1.75 11.95 6.47
CA GLN A 33 1.85 13.03 5.46
C GLN A 33 0.56 13.81 5.17
N CYS A 34 -0.51 13.61 5.95
CA CYS A 34 -1.78 14.26 5.67
C CYS A 34 -2.55 14.58 6.95
N ARG A 35 -2.86 15.87 7.19
CA ARG A 35 -3.85 16.32 8.18
C ARG A 35 -5.26 16.06 7.65
N MET A 36 -5.61 14.81 7.38
CA MET A 36 -6.91 14.48 6.78
C MET A 36 -8.03 14.39 7.82
N ARG A 37 -8.92 15.40 7.84
CA ARG A 37 -10.27 15.27 8.39
C ARG A 37 -11.13 14.52 7.37
N PHE A 38 -11.37 13.24 7.59
CA PHE A 38 -12.38 12.48 6.84
C PHE A 38 -13.78 12.98 7.22
N ALA A 39 -14.44 13.71 6.32
CA ALA A 39 -15.86 14.01 6.43
C ALA A 39 -16.67 12.85 5.83
N ARG A 40 -17.34 12.09 6.72
CA ARG A 40 -18.42 11.10 6.50
C ARG A 40 -18.31 10.21 5.25
N VAL A 41 -17.66 9.06 5.44
CA VAL A 41 -18.00 7.79 4.77
C VAL A 41 -18.32 6.80 5.90
N SER A 42 -19.46 6.12 5.81
CA SER A 42 -20.18 5.40 6.88
C SER A 42 -19.40 4.24 7.56
N PRO A 43 -19.92 3.67 8.67
CA PRO A 43 -19.17 3.37 9.88
C PRO A 43 -18.18 2.19 9.73
N GLY A 44 -16.90 2.43 10.01
CA GLY A 44 -15.91 1.34 10.01
C GLY A 44 -14.42 1.72 10.10
N ARG A 45 -14.03 3.00 10.12
CA ARG A 45 -12.63 3.37 10.36
C ARG A 45 -12.41 3.80 11.81
N LEU A 46 -11.58 3.05 12.53
CA LEU A 46 -10.76 3.65 13.58
C LEU A 46 -9.53 4.28 12.88
N LEU A 47 -9.06 5.41 13.39
CA LEU A 47 -7.73 5.96 13.12
C LEU A 47 -6.98 5.90 14.45
N GLN A 48 -5.89 5.14 14.53
CA GLN A 48 -5.00 5.19 15.68
C GLN A 48 -3.88 6.16 15.38
N ARG A 49 -3.90 7.30 16.07
CA ARG A 49 -2.81 8.27 16.05
C ARG A 49 -1.72 7.77 16.99
N CYS A 50 -0.51 7.55 16.47
CA CYS A 50 0.65 7.29 17.32
C CYS A 50 1.04 8.57 18.08
N ALA A 51 1.43 8.43 19.35
CA ALA A 51 1.77 9.55 20.24
C ALA A 51 3.05 10.29 19.80
N ALA A 52 3.95 9.59 19.10
CA ALA A 52 5.16 10.15 18.50
C ALA A 52 5.22 9.68 17.04
N GLY A 53 5.70 10.55 16.18
CA GLY A 53 5.67 10.34 14.75
C GLY A 53 6.95 10.85 14.07
N HIS A 54 7.13 10.48 12.82
CA HIS A 54 8.24 10.97 12.01
C HIS A 54 8.02 12.45 11.69
N VAL A 55 9.09 13.24 11.80
CA VAL A 55 9.08 14.64 11.39
C VAL A 55 10.15 14.80 10.33
N PHE A 56 9.75 15.24 9.15
CA PHE A 56 10.64 15.42 8.01
C PHE A 56 10.77 16.89 7.63
N GLU A 57 11.98 17.26 7.24
CA GLU A 57 12.30 18.51 6.56
C GLU A 57 12.67 18.18 5.10
N MET A 58 11.91 18.76 4.18
CA MET A 58 12.07 18.52 2.75
C MET A 58 13.05 19.53 2.16
N HIS A 59 14.09 19.03 1.50
CA HIS A 59 15.08 19.84 0.77
C HIS A 59 14.99 19.57 -0.74
N GLY A 60 15.26 20.60 -1.53
CA GLY A 60 15.16 20.56 -2.98
C GLY A 60 13.84 21.14 -3.51
N GLY A 61 13.75 21.26 -4.83
CA GLY A 61 12.65 21.90 -5.56
C GLY A 61 12.38 21.23 -6.91
N ARG A 62 11.67 21.90 -7.83
CA ARG A 62 11.30 21.33 -9.14
C ARG A 62 12.49 20.81 -9.97
N ASP A 63 13.66 21.43 -9.81
CA ASP A 63 14.84 21.16 -10.64
C ASP A 63 16.00 20.49 -9.89
N THR A 64 15.81 20.15 -8.61
CA THR A 64 16.84 19.47 -7.80
C THR A 64 16.27 18.20 -7.16
N PRO A 65 17.06 17.11 -7.03
CA PRO A 65 16.58 15.89 -6.40
C PRO A 65 16.02 16.19 -5.01
N ARG A 66 14.76 15.80 -4.78
CA ARG A 66 14.12 15.93 -3.46
C ARG A 66 14.87 15.07 -2.47
N ARG A 67 15.34 15.67 -1.38
CA ARG A 67 15.99 14.98 -0.25
C ARG A 67 15.21 15.25 1.03
N GLU A 68 15.22 14.27 1.93
CA GLU A 68 14.48 14.30 3.18
C GLU A 68 15.45 14.26 4.35
N ARG A 69 15.29 15.16 5.33
CA ARG A 69 15.91 15.01 6.66
C ARG A 69 14.87 14.56 7.66
N ALA A 70 15.11 13.47 8.36
CA ALA A 70 14.26 12.94 9.42
C ALA A 70 14.65 13.56 10.77
N LEU A 71 14.10 14.74 11.08
CA LEU A 71 14.36 15.47 12.33
C LEU A 71 13.95 14.66 13.58
N SER A 72 12.88 13.87 13.46
CA SER A 72 12.43 12.92 14.48
C SER A 72 12.01 11.61 13.80
N VAL A 73 12.28 10.49 14.48
CA VAL A 73 11.94 9.14 14.00
C VAL A 73 11.01 8.49 15.03
N ALA A 74 9.86 8.03 14.57
CA ALA A 74 8.92 7.28 15.39
C ALA A 74 9.55 5.96 15.85
N PRO A 75 9.30 5.51 17.09
CA PRO A 75 9.74 4.19 17.53
C PRO A 75 9.04 3.10 16.70
N PRO A 76 9.65 1.90 16.59
CA PRO A 76 9.00 0.78 15.93
C PRO A 76 7.60 0.49 16.47
N LEU A 77 6.65 0.28 15.56
CA LEU A 77 5.31 -0.14 15.91
C LEU A 77 5.34 -1.56 16.42
N ARG A 78 4.75 -1.76 17.59
CA ARG A 78 4.63 -3.07 18.24
C ARG A 78 3.20 -3.57 18.09
N LEU A 79 2.97 -4.86 18.28
CA LEU A 79 1.63 -5.45 18.19
C LEU A 79 0.60 -4.75 19.09
N ARG A 80 1.02 -4.39 20.31
CA ARG A 80 0.19 -3.62 21.25
C ARG A 80 -0.19 -2.22 20.76
N SER A 81 0.53 -1.70 19.77
CA SER A 81 0.22 -0.41 19.12
C SER A 81 -0.89 -0.54 18.08
N VAL A 82 -1.36 -1.75 17.79
CA VAL A 82 -2.45 -2.00 16.83
C VAL A 82 -3.69 -2.45 17.61
N PRO A 83 -4.89 -1.87 17.36
CA PRO A 83 -6.11 -2.31 18.00
C PRO A 83 -6.39 -3.79 17.66
N PRO A 84 -6.82 -4.62 18.62
CA PRO A 84 -7.05 -6.05 18.36
C PRO A 84 -7.98 -6.32 17.17
N ALA A 85 -9.01 -5.49 16.97
CA ALA A 85 -9.94 -5.61 15.85
C ALA A 85 -9.26 -5.45 14.48
N TRP A 86 -8.14 -4.73 14.40
CA TRP A 86 -7.42 -4.51 13.14
C TRP A 86 -6.52 -5.68 12.76
N LEU A 87 -6.00 -6.41 13.75
CA LEU A 87 -5.19 -7.60 13.51
C LEU A 87 -5.98 -8.72 12.79
N ALA A 88 -7.31 -8.67 12.88
CA ALA A 88 -8.24 -9.59 12.24
C ALA A 88 -8.96 -8.97 11.01
N ALA A 89 -8.57 -7.76 10.57
CA ALA A 89 -9.18 -7.17 9.38
C ALA A 89 -8.89 -8.05 8.14
N PRO A 90 -9.86 -8.23 7.23
CA PRO A 90 -9.70 -9.14 6.09
C PRO A 90 -8.68 -8.63 5.06
N VAL A 91 -8.50 -7.31 4.97
CA VAL A 91 -7.59 -6.61 4.05
C VAL A 91 -6.80 -5.58 4.85
N VAL A 92 -5.48 -5.64 4.76
CA VAL A 92 -4.57 -4.68 5.40
C VAL A 92 -3.54 -4.19 4.41
N TYR A 93 -3.32 -2.88 4.39
CA TYR A 93 -2.17 -2.26 3.74
C TYR A 93 -1.23 -1.69 4.80
N VAL A 94 0.05 -2.05 4.71
CA VAL A 94 1.10 -1.60 5.61
C VAL A 94 2.04 -0.67 4.85
N ALA A 95 2.10 0.59 5.26
CA ALA A 95 2.96 1.61 4.65
C ALA A 95 4.02 2.10 5.64
N PRO A 96 5.12 1.35 5.87
CA PRO A 96 6.25 1.90 6.60
C PRO A 96 6.83 3.11 5.84
N ILE A 97 7.22 4.14 6.58
CA ILE A 97 7.97 5.29 6.03
C ILE A 97 9.46 5.17 6.30
N LEU A 98 9.83 4.74 7.50
CA LEU A 98 11.23 4.68 7.93
C LEU A 98 11.45 3.52 8.91
N GLY A 99 11.03 2.33 8.48
CA GLY A 99 11.27 1.07 9.19
C GLY A 99 10.39 0.81 10.41
N GLU A 100 9.40 1.65 10.70
CA GLU A 100 8.57 1.50 11.91
C GLU A 100 7.68 0.25 11.88
N CYS A 101 7.27 -0.21 10.70
CA CYS A 101 6.51 -1.45 10.53
C CYS A 101 7.46 -2.64 10.27
N GLY A 102 8.04 -3.18 11.34
CA GLY A 102 8.93 -4.33 11.24
C GLY A 102 8.23 -5.65 10.83
N PRO A 103 8.98 -6.69 10.44
CA PRO A 103 8.41 -7.93 9.92
C PRO A 103 7.63 -8.73 10.99
N ALA A 104 7.92 -8.53 12.28
CA ALA A 104 7.15 -9.14 13.37
C ALA A 104 5.71 -8.58 13.45
N LEU A 105 5.52 -7.30 13.15
CA LEU A 105 4.20 -6.68 13.08
C LEU A 105 3.40 -7.29 11.93
N VAL A 106 4.01 -7.37 10.75
CA VAL A 106 3.36 -7.90 9.54
C VAL A 106 2.98 -9.37 9.71
N ARG A 107 3.85 -10.21 10.30
CA ARG A 107 3.55 -11.63 10.55
C ARG A 107 2.37 -11.87 11.49
N ALA A 108 2.05 -10.92 12.36
CA ALA A 108 0.95 -11.07 13.29
C ALA A 108 -0.42 -10.75 12.68
N LEU A 109 -0.44 -10.15 11.48
CA LEU A 109 -1.68 -9.89 10.74
C LEU A 109 -2.28 -11.22 10.27
N ARG A 110 -3.54 -11.47 10.62
CA ARG A 110 -4.30 -12.66 10.21
C ARG A 110 -5.19 -12.39 9.00
N SER A 111 -4.87 -11.34 8.24
CA SER A 111 -5.63 -10.87 7.10
C SER A 111 -5.48 -11.80 5.90
N ARG A 112 -6.54 -11.94 5.10
CA ARG A 112 -6.50 -12.70 3.84
C ARG A 112 -5.63 -12.00 2.80
N VAL A 113 -5.67 -10.67 2.78
CA VAL A 113 -4.84 -9.84 1.90
C VAL A 113 -4.00 -8.91 2.75
N VAL A 114 -2.68 -9.03 2.64
CA VAL A 114 -1.70 -8.14 3.25
C VAL A 114 -0.84 -7.55 2.13
N VAL A 115 -0.98 -6.26 1.87
CA VAL A 115 -0.14 -5.55 0.91
C VAL A 115 0.80 -4.64 1.67
N VAL A 116 2.07 -4.59 1.28
CA VAL A 116 3.08 -3.75 1.94
C VAL A 116 3.68 -2.76 0.94
N GLY A 117 3.65 -1.47 1.28
CA GLY A 117 4.49 -0.47 0.63
C GLY A 117 5.94 -0.64 1.08
N ALA A 118 6.84 -0.95 0.14
CA ALA A 118 8.23 -1.27 0.46
C ALA A 118 9.07 -0.05 0.88
N GLN A 119 8.58 1.17 0.67
CA GLN A 119 9.34 2.41 0.84
C GLN A 119 10.10 2.49 2.17
N GLY A 120 9.43 2.33 3.30
CA GLY A 120 10.10 2.39 4.61
C GLY A 120 10.95 1.18 4.95
N TRP A 121 10.92 0.10 4.14
CA TRP A 121 11.88 -1.00 4.22
C TRP A 121 13.12 -0.79 3.34
N LEU A 122 13.09 0.25 2.51
CA LEU A 122 14.16 0.67 1.60
C LEU A 122 14.82 1.99 2.04
N ARG A 123 14.49 2.48 3.24
CA ARG A 123 14.96 3.75 3.79
C ARG A 123 15.63 3.57 5.16
N ARG A 124 16.62 4.40 5.44
CA ARG A 124 17.20 4.62 6.78
C ARG A 124 17.48 6.10 7.01
N ARG A 125 17.53 6.52 8.27
CA ARG A 125 18.16 7.78 8.68
C ARG A 125 19.66 7.53 8.83
N ASP A 126 20.50 8.38 8.25
CA ASP A 126 21.95 8.37 8.48
C ASP A 126 22.35 9.23 9.69
N SER A 127 23.65 9.42 9.92
CA SER A 127 24.17 10.19 11.07
C SER A 127 23.93 11.69 10.96
N ASP A 128 23.66 12.21 9.76
CA ASP A 128 23.42 13.63 9.49
C ASP A 128 21.92 13.94 9.31
N ASP A 129 21.09 12.98 9.74
CA ASP A 129 19.63 12.97 9.67
C ASP A 129 19.03 12.81 8.28
N TRP A 130 19.82 12.56 7.25
CA TRP A 130 19.28 12.35 5.91
C TRP A 130 18.63 10.98 5.79
N VAL A 131 17.50 10.96 5.10
CA VAL A 131 16.90 9.72 4.60
C VAL A 131 17.72 9.27 3.41
N THR A 132 18.28 8.07 3.51
CA THR A 132 19.09 7.44 2.48
C THR A 132 18.55 6.06 2.16
N PHE A 133 18.88 5.58 0.95
CA PHE A 133 18.57 4.23 0.54
C PHE A 133 19.23 3.21 1.49
N ALA A 134 18.46 2.22 1.92
CA ALA A 134 18.97 1.04 2.62
C ALA A 134 18.02 -0.12 2.49
N GLU A 135 18.54 -1.28 2.10
CA GLU A 135 17.76 -2.50 2.04
C GLU A 135 17.66 -3.15 3.42
N SER A 136 16.46 -3.19 4.00
CA SER A 136 16.22 -3.91 5.24
C SER A 136 16.08 -5.42 5.02
N ALA A 137 16.33 -6.21 6.07
CA ALA A 137 16.10 -7.66 6.04
C ALA A 137 14.64 -8.03 5.72
N ALA A 138 13.69 -7.15 6.05
CA ALA A 138 12.27 -7.36 5.74
C ALA A 138 11.99 -7.23 4.24
N PHE A 139 12.68 -6.33 3.53
CA PHE A 139 12.60 -6.28 2.07
C PHE A 139 13.29 -7.47 1.42
N ALA A 140 14.51 -7.81 1.88
CA ALA A 140 15.28 -8.92 1.30
C ALA A 140 14.56 -10.27 1.44
N ARG A 141 13.82 -10.46 2.55
CA ARG A 141 13.03 -11.66 2.86
C ARG A 141 11.67 -11.26 3.45
N PRO A 142 10.71 -10.88 2.59
CA PRO A 142 9.37 -10.50 3.00
C PRO A 142 8.69 -11.61 3.81
N PRO A 143 7.90 -11.28 4.84
CA PRO A 143 7.09 -12.28 5.54
C PRO A 143 6.20 -13.07 4.57
N HIS A 144 6.07 -14.37 4.80
CA HIS A 144 5.31 -15.28 3.92
C HIS A 144 3.81 -14.92 3.80
N ASN A 145 3.25 -14.19 4.77
CA ASN A 145 1.86 -13.76 4.75
C ASN A 145 1.64 -12.46 3.97
N VAL A 146 2.70 -11.84 3.42
CA VAL A 146 2.57 -10.70 2.50
C VAL A 146 2.05 -11.21 1.16
N THR A 147 0.85 -10.77 0.78
CA THR A 147 0.21 -11.09 -0.49
C THR A 147 0.87 -10.36 -1.65
N ALA A 148 1.26 -9.09 -1.48
CA ALA A 148 1.96 -8.32 -2.49
C ALA A 148 2.84 -7.21 -1.89
N LEU A 149 3.92 -6.89 -2.59
CA LEU A 149 4.76 -5.72 -2.33
C LEU A 149 4.51 -4.64 -3.38
N ILE A 150 4.40 -3.40 -2.94
CA ILE A 150 4.34 -2.22 -3.81
C ILE A 150 5.63 -1.44 -3.63
N MET A 151 6.34 -1.16 -4.71
CA MET A 151 7.54 -0.32 -4.67
C MET A 151 7.55 0.67 -5.83
N SER A 152 8.19 1.82 -5.65
CA SER A 152 8.44 2.79 -6.71
C SER A 152 9.83 2.62 -7.29
N GLU A 153 10.00 3.01 -8.56
CA GLU A 153 11.31 3.15 -9.16
C GLU A 153 12.24 4.14 -8.42
N ALA A 154 11.65 5.08 -7.66
CA ALA A 154 12.40 6.02 -6.85
C ALA A 154 12.87 5.43 -5.50
N ASP A 155 12.32 4.30 -5.06
CA ASP A 155 12.63 3.74 -3.74
C ASP A 155 13.94 2.92 -3.73
N HIS A 156 14.46 2.50 -4.90
CA HIS A 156 15.61 1.60 -5.01
C HIS A 156 16.49 1.98 -6.24
N PRO A 157 17.83 2.01 -6.11
CA PRO A 157 18.72 2.39 -7.21
C PRO A 157 18.65 1.47 -8.43
N ASP A 158 18.40 0.17 -8.21
CA ASP A 158 18.07 -0.81 -9.25
C ASP A 158 16.66 -1.40 -9.00
N ALA A 159 15.63 -0.56 -9.04
CA ALA A 159 14.28 -0.97 -8.69
C ALA A 159 13.73 -2.10 -9.59
N LEU A 160 14.11 -2.11 -10.87
CA LEU A 160 13.68 -3.16 -11.80
C LEU A 160 14.31 -4.51 -11.45
N GLY A 161 15.62 -4.55 -11.23
CA GLY A 161 16.33 -5.76 -10.82
C GLY A 161 15.85 -6.28 -9.47
N ALA A 162 15.64 -5.40 -8.49
CA ALA A 162 15.13 -5.77 -7.18
C ALA A 162 13.71 -6.37 -7.25
N ALA A 163 12.80 -5.75 -8.02
CA ALA A 163 11.45 -6.26 -8.21
C ALA A 163 11.44 -7.63 -8.92
N ALA A 164 12.25 -7.78 -9.97
CA ALA A 164 12.40 -9.05 -10.69
C ALA A 164 12.95 -10.15 -9.77
N ALA A 165 14.01 -9.86 -9.01
CA ALA A 165 14.62 -10.83 -8.10
C ALA A 165 13.66 -11.30 -6.99
N LEU A 166 12.78 -10.44 -6.50
CA LEU A 166 11.72 -10.83 -5.57
C LEU A 166 10.63 -11.66 -6.26
N GLY A 167 10.26 -11.31 -7.50
CA GLY A 167 9.38 -12.09 -8.35
C GLY A 167 9.87 -13.52 -8.56
N ASP A 168 11.15 -13.68 -8.90
CA ASP A 168 11.81 -14.97 -9.10
C ASP A 168 11.85 -15.83 -7.82
N ARG A 169 11.85 -15.18 -6.65
CA ARG A 169 11.75 -15.85 -5.33
C ARG A 169 10.30 -16.20 -4.95
N GLY A 170 9.33 -15.93 -5.81
CA GLY A 170 7.92 -16.28 -5.60
C GLY A 170 7.11 -15.21 -4.88
N HIS A 171 7.57 -13.96 -4.82
CA HIS A 171 6.76 -12.85 -4.31
C HIS A 171 5.99 -12.16 -5.44
N LEU A 172 4.76 -11.73 -5.17
CA LEU A 172 4.06 -10.78 -6.03
C LEU A 172 4.57 -9.37 -5.75
N VAL A 173 5.14 -8.72 -6.77
CA VAL A 173 5.66 -7.34 -6.67
C VAL A 173 5.05 -6.47 -7.73
N VAL A 174 4.58 -5.29 -7.34
CA VAL A 174 4.13 -4.24 -8.26
C VAL A 174 5.11 -3.08 -8.19
N LEU A 175 5.85 -2.88 -9.28
CA LEU A 175 6.73 -1.75 -9.47
C LEU A 175 5.94 -0.61 -10.13
N THR A 176 5.92 0.55 -9.49
CA THR A 176 5.32 1.79 -10.02
C THR A 176 6.41 2.65 -10.66
N GLN A 177 6.11 3.21 -11.84
CA GLN A 177 7.01 4.04 -12.66
C GLN A 177 6.40 5.40 -12.98
N GLY A 178 5.65 5.95 -12.02
CA GLY A 178 4.93 7.22 -12.15
C GLY A 178 4.06 7.26 -13.42
N ARG A 179 4.30 8.27 -14.27
CA ARG A 179 3.56 8.49 -15.52
C ARG A 179 3.70 7.38 -16.57
N ARG A 180 4.65 6.45 -16.39
CA ARG A 180 4.86 5.32 -17.30
C ARG A 180 4.03 4.08 -16.92
N GLY A 181 3.22 4.18 -15.87
CA GLY A 181 2.48 3.04 -15.33
C GLY A 181 3.39 2.20 -14.47
N GLY A 182 3.53 0.91 -14.82
CA GLY A 182 4.47 0.07 -14.12
C GLY A 182 4.48 -1.38 -14.60
N ILE A 183 5.07 -2.22 -13.76
CA ILE A 183 5.30 -3.64 -14.05
C ILE A 183 4.87 -4.48 -12.86
N ILE A 184 4.19 -5.59 -13.13
CA ILE A 184 3.80 -6.60 -12.16
C ILE A 184 4.69 -7.82 -12.37
N PHE A 185 5.36 -8.23 -11.31
CA PHE A 185 6.13 -9.47 -11.23
C PHE A 185 5.32 -10.46 -10.41
N ALA A 186 4.69 -11.41 -11.09
CA ALA A 186 3.89 -12.45 -10.45
C ALA A 186 4.65 -13.79 -10.49
N PRO A 187 4.57 -14.61 -9.43
CA PRO A 187 5.28 -15.89 -9.36
C PRO A 187 4.96 -16.80 -10.54
N GLY A 188 6.00 -17.28 -11.23
CA GLY A 188 5.85 -18.19 -12.36
C GLY A 188 5.23 -17.57 -13.61
N GLN A 189 5.13 -16.24 -13.69
CA GLN A 189 4.58 -15.52 -14.85
C GLN A 189 5.61 -14.55 -15.42
N ALA A 190 5.53 -14.31 -16.73
CA ALA A 190 6.31 -13.24 -17.36
C ALA A 190 5.88 -11.88 -16.79
N PRO A 191 6.81 -10.92 -16.64
CA PRO A 191 6.48 -9.58 -16.16
C PRO A 191 5.39 -8.92 -17.01
N GLN A 192 4.35 -8.39 -16.37
CA GLN A 192 3.20 -7.78 -17.04
C GLN A 192 3.22 -6.26 -16.85
N ARG A 193 3.08 -5.50 -17.94
CA ARG A 193 2.96 -4.03 -17.87
C ARG A 193 1.52 -3.61 -17.62
N TYR A 194 1.34 -2.56 -16.83
CA TYR A 194 0.08 -1.82 -16.72
C TYR A 194 0.32 -0.34 -17.04
N ALA A 195 -0.70 0.32 -17.59
CA ALA A 195 -0.62 1.73 -17.95
C ALA A 195 -0.92 2.63 -16.75
N ALA A 196 -0.29 3.80 -16.69
CA ALA A 196 -0.73 4.87 -15.82
C ALA A 196 -1.98 5.53 -16.40
N SER A 197 -2.82 6.10 -15.52
CA SER A 197 -3.83 7.06 -15.94
C SER A 197 -3.20 8.45 -16.08
N ILE A 198 -3.66 9.21 -17.07
CA ILE A 198 -3.22 10.59 -17.30
C ILE A 198 -3.69 11.46 -16.12
N ALA A 199 -2.78 12.25 -15.56
CA ALA A 199 -3.09 13.22 -14.52
C ALA A 199 -2.22 14.48 -14.64
N ALA A 200 -2.81 15.61 -14.26
CA ALA A 200 -2.07 16.86 -14.06
C ALA A 200 -1.47 16.86 -12.65
N GLU A 201 -0.18 16.52 -12.55
CA GLU A 201 0.51 16.43 -11.25
C GLU A 201 0.65 17.80 -10.58
N VAL A 202 -0.03 17.95 -9.44
CA VAL A 202 -0.01 19.10 -8.53
C VAL A 202 0.73 18.74 -7.25
N ASP A 203 0.37 17.63 -6.61
CA ASP A 203 1.01 17.11 -5.40
C ASP A 203 1.06 15.58 -5.44
N PRO A 204 2.24 14.95 -5.63
CA PRO A 204 2.33 13.50 -5.69
C PRO A 204 2.20 12.80 -4.32
N THR A 205 2.09 13.56 -3.23
CA THR A 205 2.05 13.04 -1.86
C THR A 205 0.88 12.09 -1.67
N GLY A 206 1.13 10.90 -1.11
CA GLY A 206 0.08 9.91 -0.81
C GLY A 206 -0.43 9.11 -2.02
N ALA A 207 0.01 9.39 -3.25
CA ALA A 207 -0.42 8.64 -4.43
C ALA A 207 0.03 7.17 -4.40
N GLY A 208 1.23 6.89 -3.87
CA GLY A 208 1.73 5.53 -3.67
C GLY A 208 0.93 4.74 -2.64
N ASP A 209 0.56 5.37 -1.53
CA ASP A 209 -0.32 4.76 -0.52
C ASP A 209 -1.70 4.48 -1.12
N CYS A 210 -2.28 5.45 -1.82
CA CYS A 210 -3.56 5.28 -2.52
C CYS A 210 -3.51 4.08 -3.48
N PHE A 211 -2.47 3.99 -4.30
CA PHE A 211 -2.24 2.85 -5.17
C PHE A 211 -2.25 1.53 -4.39
N GLY A 212 -1.45 1.43 -3.33
CA GLY A 212 -1.35 0.21 -2.53
C GLY A 212 -2.65 -0.20 -1.86
N MET A 213 -3.42 0.77 -1.32
CA MET A 213 -4.74 0.54 -0.74
C MET A 213 -5.73 -0.01 -1.76
N ILE A 214 -5.82 0.62 -2.94
CA ILE A 214 -6.77 0.22 -3.99
C ILE A 214 -6.37 -1.11 -4.62
N PHE A 215 -5.07 -1.36 -4.80
CA PHE A 215 -4.58 -2.64 -5.27
C PHE A 215 -4.94 -3.77 -4.30
N ALA A 216 -4.77 -3.55 -2.98
CA ALA A 216 -5.17 -4.52 -1.95
C ALA A 216 -6.68 -4.84 -2.01
N LEU A 217 -7.51 -3.83 -2.26
CA LEU A 217 -8.95 -4.02 -2.45
C LEU A 217 -9.27 -4.80 -3.73
N GLY A 218 -8.58 -4.50 -4.84
CA GLY A 218 -8.72 -5.24 -6.09
C GLY A 218 -8.40 -6.73 -5.90
N LEU A 219 -7.30 -7.05 -5.23
CA LEU A 219 -6.96 -8.43 -4.86
C LEU A 219 -8.04 -9.06 -3.98
N ALA A 220 -8.57 -8.31 -3.01
CA ALA A 220 -9.62 -8.81 -2.13
C ALA A 220 -10.94 -9.10 -2.88
N CYS A 221 -11.29 -8.33 -3.90
CA CYS A 221 -12.43 -8.62 -4.77
C CYS A 221 -12.05 -9.55 -5.95
N ASN A 222 -10.90 -10.24 -5.89
CA ASN A 222 -10.42 -11.22 -6.87
C ASN A 222 -10.29 -10.68 -8.31
N LYS A 223 -9.94 -9.40 -8.46
CA LYS A 223 -9.63 -8.80 -9.76
C LYS A 223 -8.36 -9.39 -10.35
N ALA A 224 -8.26 -9.45 -11.68
CA ALA A 224 -7.02 -9.83 -12.33
C ALA A 224 -5.90 -8.82 -11.99
N LEU A 225 -4.64 -9.25 -11.89
CA LEU A 225 -3.55 -8.38 -11.44
C LEU A 225 -3.41 -7.09 -12.27
N PRO A 226 -3.44 -7.13 -13.62
CA PRO A 226 -3.37 -5.91 -14.43
C PRO A 226 -4.58 -4.99 -14.24
N GLU A 227 -5.76 -5.56 -14.00
CA GLU A 227 -6.99 -4.81 -13.73
C GLU A 227 -6.89 -4.10 -12.38
N ALA A 228 -6.54 -4.82 -11.31
CA ALA A 228 -6.32 -4.25 -9.98
C ALA A 228 -5.26 -3.12 -10.00
N ALA A 229 -4.16 -3.31 -10.74
CA ALA A 229 -3.12 -2.29 -10.89
C ALA A 229 -3.61 -1.07 -11.68
N SER A 230 -4.42 -1.27 -12.72
CA SER A 230 -4.98 -0.17 -13.52
C SER A 230 -5.99 0.66 -12.71
N LEU A 231 -6.85 0.01 -11.90
CA LEU A 231 -7.75 0.68 -10.97
C LEU A 231 -6.99 1.49 -9.92
N ALA A 232 -5.93 0.90 -9.37
CA ALA A 232 -5.04 1.57 -8.43
C ALA A 232 -4.33 2.78 -9.06
N ALA A 233 -3.86 2.66 -10.30
CA ALA A 233 -3.25 3.74 -11.05
C ALA A 233 -4.23 4.88 -11.34
N ALA A 234 -5.49 4.56 -11.67
CA ALA A 234 -6.54 5.54 -11.90
C ALA A 234 -6.89 6.32 -10.62
N ALA A 235 -7.00 5.63 -9.47
CA ALA A 235 -7.23 6.29 -8.20
C ALA A 235 -6.04 7.16 -7.76
N ALA A 236 -4.82 6.67 -7.91
CA ALA A 236 -3.59 7.44 -7.62
C ALA A 236 -3.48 8.69 -8.51
N ALA A 237 -3.84 8.58 -9.79
CA ALA A 237 -3.90 9.71 -10.71
C ALA A 237 -4.84 10.83 -10.24
N ARG A 238 -5.94 10.52 -9.55
CA ARG A 238 -6.82 11.55 -8.96
C ARG A 238 -6.27 12.19 -7.70
N VAL A 239 -5.47 11.46 -6.94
CA VAL A 239 -4.75 12.00 -5.78
C VAL A 239 -3.76 13.06 -6.22
N VAL A 240 -3.02 12.83 -7.31
CA VAL A 240 -1.98 13.79 -7.73
C VAL A 240 -2.52 15.11 -8.29
N GLU A 241 -3.81 15.21 -8.64
CA GLU A 241 -4.42 16.40 -9.26
C GLU A 241 -4.77 17.54 -8.28
N GLY A 242 -4.45 17.39 -6.99
CA GLY A 242 -4.61 18.44 -5.99
C GLY A 242 -3.92 18.09 -4.67
N PRO A 243 -3.90 19.00 -3.68
CA PRO A 243 -3.30 18.71 -2.39
C PRO A 243 -4.04 17.57 -1.66
N GLU A 244 -3.32 16.83 -0.82
CA GLU A 244 -3.83 15.73 0.02
C GLU A 244 -4.40 14.54 -0.79
N LEU A 245 -5.73 14.40 -0.91
CA LEU A 245 -6.36 13.37 -1.77
C LEU A 245 -6.73 13.88 -3.16
N GLY A 246 -6.33 15.10 -3.51
CA GLY A 246 -6.66 15.73 -4.78
C GLY A 246 -8.16 15.70 -5.07
N ARG A 247 -8.54 15.02 -6.15
CA ARG A 247 -9.94 14.88 -6.62
C ARG A 247 -10.59 13.55 -6.27
N LEU A 248 -9.99 12.75 -5.38
CA LEU A 248 -10.54 11.43 -5.05
C LEU A 248 -11.81 11.55 -4.21
N GLY A 249 -12.98 11.30 -4.81
CA GLY A 249 -14.26 11.20 -4.12
C GLY A 249 -14.54 9.78 -3.61
N ALA A 250 -15.38 9.66 -2.58
CA ALA A 250 -15.82 8.35 -2.07
C ALA A 250 -16.57 7.51 -3.12
N ALA A 251 -17.31 8.16 -4.02
CA ALA A 251 -18.00 7.52 -5.13
C ALA A 251 -17.02 6.94 -6.16
N ASP A 252 -15.87 7.58 -6.37
CA ASP A 252 -14.86 7.11 -7.32
C ASP A 252 -14.28 5.77 -6.86
N VAL A 253 -13.98 5.62 -5.56
CA VAL A 253 -13.46 4.36 -5.00
C VAL A 253 -14.43 3.19 -5.21
N VAL A 254 -15.73 3.44 -5.09
CA VAL A 254 -16.77 2.40 -5.26
C VAL A 254 -17.00 2.08 -6.75
N LEU A 255 -17.05 3.10 -7.62
CA LEU A 255 -17.20 2.91 -9.08
C LEU A 255 -16.06 2.09 -9.69
N HIS A 256 -14.83 2.30 -9.22
CA HIS A 256 -13.66 1.57 -9.71
C HIS A 256 -13.62 0.11 -9.23
N LEU A 257 -14.27 -0.23 -8.13
CA LEU A 257 -14.28 -1.61 -7.59
C LEU A 257 -15.51 -2.43 -8.01
N ALA A 258 -16.55 -1.77 -8.54
CA ALA A 258 -17.83 -2.38 -8.89
C ALA A 258 -18.01 -2.69 -10.39
N GLY A 259 -17.17 -2.16 -11.27
CA GLY A 259 -17.01 -2.63 -12.65
C GLY A 259 -16.07 -3.82 -12.69
#